data_AF-A0A7Y9HKC6-F1
#
_entry.id   AF-A0A7Y9HKC6-F1
#
_cell.length_a   1.000
_cell.length_b   1.000
_cell.length_c   1.000
_cell.angle_alpha   90.00
_cell.angle_beta   90.00
_cell.angle_gamma   90.00
#
_symmetry.space_group_name_H-M   'P 1'
#
loop_
_entity.id
_entity.type
_entity.pdbx_description
1 polymer ?
#
loop_
_entity_poly.entity_id
_entity_poly.type
_entity_poly.pdbx_seq_one_letter_code
_entity_poly.pdbx_strand_id
1 'polypeptide(L)'
;MTVKPMLAVAAALLLPAVAYAQQQDQAISAAQAEQPQSMDSVTVSARRFHMEPQDFSPFEYEYVLNNGTVVRFSRRVGRFYIGGRGTPTVEIFPISPMEFVSKSGAHLVFTEGGDALDIDHYETLATAFYPPHAPQRRR
;
A
#
# COMPACT_ATOMS: atom_id res chain seq x y z
N MET A 1 -6.56 39.82 48.03
CA MET A 1 -7.25 40.23 49.27
C MET A 1 -8.69 40.58 48.89
N THR A 2 -9.66 39.67 49.10
CA THR A 2 -10.78 39.82 50.10
C THR A 2 -11.99 40.54 49.43
N VAL A 3 -13.24 40.06 49.28
CA VAL A 3 -14.11 39.07 49.96
C VAL A 3 -15.34 38.64 49.08
N LYS A 4 -15.87 37.43 49.34
CA LYS A 4 -17.21 36.84 48.98
C LYS A 4 -18.30 37.41 49.96
N PRO A 5 -19.61 37.00 50.06
CA PRO A 5 -20.52 36.12 49.27
C PRO A 5 -22.02 36.61 49.21
N MET A 6 -22.95 35.84 48.61
CA MET A 6 -24.36 35.57 49.06
C MET A 6 -25.08 34.69 48.00
N LEU A 7 -25.39 33.39 48.23
CA LEU A 7 -26.58 32.74 48.83
C LEU A 7 -27.93 33.15 48.17
N ALA A 8 -28.94 32.30 47.95
CA ALA A 8 -29.20 30.85 47.92
C ALA A 8 -30.70 30.66 47.57
N VAL A 9 -31.18 29.46 47.22
CA VAL A 9 -32.26 28.67 47.92
C VAL A 9 -33.29 28.25 46.85
N ALA A 10 -34.03 27.13 46.85
CA ALA A 10 -33.95 25.72 47.29
C ALA A 10 -35.32 25.08 46.94
N ALA A 11 -35.48 23.79 47.28
CA ALA A 11 -36.71 22.97 47.41
C ALA A 11 -37.12 22.15 46.15
N ALA A 12 -36.93 20.82 46.08
CA ALA A 12 -37.48 19.70 46.88
C ALA A 12 -38.99 19.50 46.64
N LEU A 13 -39.64 18.33 46.57
CA LEU A 13 -39.40 16.88 46.71
C LEU A 13 -40.81 16.25 46.44
N LEU A 14 -40.95 15.01 45.94
CA LEU A 14 -42.02 14.04 46.36
C LEU A 14 -42.05 12.74 45.50
N LEU A 15 -41.98 11.60 46.19
CA LEU A 15 -42.16 10.18 45.77
C LEU A 15 -43.68 9.80 45.86
N PRO A 16 -44.22 8.54 45.74
CA PRO A 16 -43.63 7.18 45.75
C PRO A 16 -44.39 6.05 44.97
N ALA A 17 -43.98 4.78 45.22
CA ALA A 17 -44.77 3.53 45.35
C ALA A 17 -44.79 2.47 44.22
N VAL A 18 -44.83 1.21 44.67
CA VAL A 18 -44.38 -0.07 44.05
C VAL A 18 -45.57 -0.99 43.79
N ALA A 19 -45.54 -1.82 42.73
CA ALA A 19 -46.33 -3.06 42.65
C ALA A 19 -45.64 -4.13 41.75
N TYR A 20 -45.76 -5.39 42.16
CA TYR A 20 -45.08 -6.58 41.66
C TYR A 20 -45.93 -7.38 40.63
N ALA A 21 -45.22 -8.02 39.70
CA ALA A 21 -45.36 -9.41 39.20
C ALA A 21 -46.35 -9.83 38.07
N GLN A 22 -45.78 -10.73 37.24
CA GLN A 22 -46.29 -11.82 36.38
C GLN A 22 -46.72 -11.50 34.93
N GLN A 23 -45.95 -11.93 33.91
CA GLN A 23 -45.97 -13.26 33.21
C GLN A 23 -47.20 -13.36 32.28
N GLN A 24 -47.15 -13.63 30.98
CA GLN A 24 -46.55 -14.79 30.30
C GLN A 24 -46.78 -14.68 28.76
N ASP A 25 -45.74 -15.02 28.00
CA ASP A 25 -45.70 -15.71 26.67
C ASP A 25 -46.28 -15.18 25.35
N GLN A 26 -45.58 -15.65 24.30
CA GLN A 26 -45.88 -15.75 22.87
C GLN A 26 -45.69 -14.48 22.01
N ALA A 27 -44.94 -14.48 20.92
CA ALA A 27 -44.37 -15.57 20.14
C ALA A 27 -43.14 -15.10 19.37
N ILE A 28 -42.23 -16.04 19.15
CA ILE A 28 -41.12 -15.98 18.20
C ILE A 28 -41.71 -15.64 16.82
N SER A 29 -41.27 -14.55 16.21
CA SER A 29 -41.41 -14.33 14.77
C SER A 29 -40.15 -13.67 14.24
N ALA A 30 -39.51 -14.45 13.38
CA ALA A 30 -38.26 -14.19 12.72
C ALA A 30 -38.30 -12.86 11.95
N ALA A 31 -37.35 -12.00 12.26
CA ALA A 31 -36.70 -11.13 11.28
C ALA A 31 -35.36 -10.71 11.88
N GLN A 32 -34.35 -11.57 11.72
CA GLN A 32 -32.96 -11.13 11.69
C GLN A 32 -32.85 -10.16 10.50
N ALA A 33 -33.06 -8.88 10.74
CA ALA A 33 -32.42 -7.86 9.93
C ALA A 33 -30.96 -7.84 10.38
N GLU A 34 -30.16 -8.69 9.75
CA GLU A 34 -28.70 -8.60 9.76
C GLU A 34 -28.35 -7.17 9.34
N GLN A 35 -28.04 -6.34 10.32
CA GLN A 35 -27.39 -5.06 10.10
C GLN A 35 -26.08 -5.37 9.38
N PRO A 36 -25.89 -4.95 8.12
CA PRO A 36 -24.62 -5.14 7.46
C PRO A 36 -23.58 -4.43 8.31
N GLN A 37 -22.74 -5.24 8.97
CA GLN A 37 -21.57 -4.78 9.68
C GLN A 37 -20.85 -3.85 8.72
N SER A 38 -20.86 -2.56 9.05
CA SER A 38 -20.25 -1.53 8.21
C SER A 38 -18.77 -1.87 8.16
N MET A 39 -18.35 -2.55 7.11
CA MET A 39 -16.94 -2.82 6.88
C MET A 39 -16.30 -1.46 6.65
N ASP A 40 -15.50 -1.05 7.63
CA ASP A 40 -14.75 0.19 7.60
C ASP A 40 -13.78 0.10 6.41
N SER A 41 -14.16 0.71 5.30
CA SER A 41 -13.41 0.65 4.05
C SER A 41 -12.21 1.58 4.18
N VAL A 42 -11.05 1.01 4.51
CA VAL A 42 -9.80 1.76 4.54
C VAL A 42 -9.43 2.13 3.09
N THR A 43 -9.76 3.35 2.71
CA THR A 43 -9.35 3.91 1.41
C THR A 43 -7.87 4.28 1.49
N VAL A 44 -6.99 3.40 1.00
CA VAL A 44 -5.56 3.68 0.88
C VAL A 44 -5.34 4.59 -0.33
N SER A 45 -5.18 5.90 -0.11
CA SER A 45 -4.77 6.85 -1.14
C SER A 45 -3.25 6.78 -1.33
N ALA A 46 -2.78 5.85 -2.16
CA ALA A 46 -1.36 5.78 -2.52
C ALA A 46 -0.95 7.04 -3.30
N ARG A 47 -0.15 7.90 -2.69
CA ARG A 47 0.45 9.05 -3.38
C ARG A 47 1.46 8.51 -4.39
N ARG A 48 1.16 8.65 -5.67
CA ARG A 48 2.06 8.22 -6.74
C ARG A 48 3.14 9.27 -6.94
N PHE A 49 4.39 8.83 -6.85
CA PHE A 49 5.53 9.66 -7.23
C PHE A 49 5.59 9.74 -8.76
N HIS A 50 5.94 10.91 -9.28
CA HIS A 50 6.14 11.14 -10.70
C HIS A 50 7.57 11.63 -10.90
N MET A 51 8.27 11.03 -11.86
CA MET A 51 9.62 11.40 -12.25
C MET A 51 9.59 11.92 -13.68
N GLU A 52 10.21 13.08 -13.92
CA GLU A 52 10.34 13.57 -15.28
C GLU A 52 11.41 12.78 -16.05
N PRO A 53 11.31 12.66 -17.38
CA PRO A 53 12.29 11.91 -18.15
C PRO A 53 13.73 12.40 -18.01
N GLN A 54 13.93 13.68 -17.67
CA GLN A 54 15.27 14.26 -17.48
C GLN A 54 15.90 13.85 -16.14
N ASP A 55 15.10 13.72 -15.09
CA ASP A 55 15.55 13.28 -13.76
C ASP A 55 16.03 11.82 -13.76
N PHE A 56 15.62 11.04 -14.76
CA PHE A 56 16.06 9.66 -14.93
C PHE A 56 17.47 9.53 -15.54
N SER A 57 18.00 10.59 -16.16
CA SER A 57 19.29 10.54 -16.88
C SER A 57 20.47 10.01 -16.06
N PRO A 58 20.59 10.28 -14.73
CA PRO A 58 21.67 9.72 -13.90
C PRO A 58 21.60 8.20 -13.73
N PHE A 59 20.48 7.56 -14.04
CA PHE A 59 20.32 6.11 -13.92
C PHE A 59 20.51 5.37 -15.25
N GLU A 60 20.64 6.07 -16.39
CA GLU A 60 20.71 5.46 -17.73
C GLU A 60 22.07 4.81 -18.06
N TYR A 61 22.56 3.99 -17.14
CA TYR A 61 23.83 3.29 -17.22
C TYR A 61 23.67 1.76 -17.16
N GLU A 62 24.79 1.08 -17.31
CA GLU A 62 24.91 -0.35 -17.04
C GLU A 62 25.45 -0.55 -15.62
N TYR A 63 24.80 -1.43 -14.86
CA TYR A 63 25.18 -1.79 -13.50
C TYR A 63 25.58 -3.25 -13.47
N VAL A 64 26.72 -3.53 -12.86
CA VAL A 64 27.17 -4.90 -12.57
C VAL A 64 26.67 -5.26 -11.17
N LEU A 65 25.74 -6.19 -11.10
CA LEU A 65 25.22 -6.68 -9.83
C LEU A 65 26.24 -7.58 -9.14
N ASN A 66 26.10 -7.77 -7.83
CA ASN A 66 26.99 -8.62 -7.02
C ASN A 66 27.06 -10.09 -7.49
N ASN A 67 26.04 -10.56 -8.22
CA ASN A 67 26.01 -11.90 -8.82
C ASN A 67 26.69 -11.97 -10.21
N GLY A 68 27.30 -10.89 -10.67
CA GLY A 68 27.95 -10.78 -11.99
C GLY A 68 26.99 -10.49 -13.15
N THR A 69 25.69 -10.38 -12.91
CA THR A 69 24.71 -10.02 -13.94
C THR A 69 24.86 -8.54 -14.28
N VAL A 70 24.87 -8.23 -15.57
CA VAL A 70 24.84 -6.84 -16.06
C VAL A 70 23.39 -6.48 -16.41
N VAL A 71 22.91 -5.42 -15.79
CA VAL A 71 21.60 -4.82 -16.08
C VAL A 71 21.80 -3.42 -16.65
N ARG A 72 20.92 -3.02 -17.56
CA ARG A 72 20.90 -1.70 -18.16
C ARG A 72 19.56 -1.04 -17.93
N PHE A 73 19.63 0.23 -17.54
CA PHE A 73 18.46 1.08 -17.43
C PHE A 73 18.32 1.94 -18.69
N SER A 74 17.08 2.14 -19.12
CA SER A 74 16.79 2.91 -20.33
C SER A 74 15.41 3.54 -20.27
N ARG A 75 15.22 4.63 -21.01
CA ARG A 75 13.91 5.27 -21.20
C ARG A 75 13.41 5.13 -22.63
N ARG A 76 12.10 5.03 -22.78
CA ARG A 76 11.41 5.13 -24.08
C ARG A 76 10.07 5.81 -23.88
N VAL A 77 9.81 6.91 -24.60
CA VAL A 77 8.51 7.60 -24.65
C VAL A 77 7.90 7.82 -23.26
N GLY A 78 8.66 8.44 -22.34
CA GLY A 78 8.19 8.75 -20.99
C GLY A 78 8.03 7.55 -20.04
N ARG A 79 8.51 6.37 -20.44
CA ARG A 79 8.55 5.16 -19.60
C ARG A 79 9.98 4.75 -19.34
N PHE A 80 10.19 4.10 -18.22
CA PHE A 80 11.49 3.63 -17.75
C PHE A 80 11.53 2.12 -17.78
N TYR A 81 12.70 1.57 -18.08
CA TYR A 81 12.90 0.15 -18.27
C TYR A 81 14.23 -0.29 -17.69
N ILE A 82 14.26 -1.53 -17.22
CA ILE A 82 15.47 -2.28 -16.87
C ILE A 82 15.56 -3.51 -17.76
N GLY A 83 16.75 -3.87 -18.25
CA GLY A 83 16.96 -5.06 -19.06
C GLY A 83 18.31 -5.72 -18.80
N GLY A 84 18.33 -7.05 -18.81
CA GLY A 84 19.57 -7.82 -18.89
C GLY A 84 20.08 -7.92 -20.33
N ARG A 85 21.35 -8.30 -20.48
CA ARG A 85 21.96 -8.48 -21.79
C ARG A 85 21.27 -9.62 -22.56
N GLY A 86 20.65 -9.29 -23.70
CA GLY A 86 19.95 -10.27 -24.55
C GLY A 86 18.60 -10.73 -24.02
N THR A 87 18.06 -10.09 -22.98
CA THR A 87 16.77 -10.43 -22.37
C THR A 87 15.71 -9.38 -22.73
N PRO A 88 14.42 -9.71 -22.57
CA PRO A 88 13.37 -8.70 -22.61
C PRO A 88 13.61 -7.62 -21.54
N THR A 89 13.19 -6.38 -21.85
CA THR A 89 13.17 -5.28 -20.88
C THR A 89 11.90 -5.32 -20.05
N VAL A 90 12.02 -5.01 -18.77
CA VAL A 90 10.93 -4.90 -17.80
C VAL A 90 10.68 -3.42 -17.51
N GLU A 91 9.43 -3.00 -17.57
CA GLU A 91 9.04 -1.62 -17.21
C GLU A 91 9.24 -1.38 -15.72
N ILE A 92 9.71 -0.20 -15.34
CA ILE A 92 9.91 0.21 -13.94
C ILE A 92 9.16 1.51 -13.66
N PHE A 93 8.73 1.68 -12.42
CA PHE A 93 7.93 2.80 -11.97
C PHE A 93 8.64 3.50 -10.81
N PRO A 94 8.85 4.82 -10.88
CA PRO A 94 9.50 5.55 -9.82
C PRO A 94 8.55 5.66 -8.63
N ILE A 95 9.06 5.39 -7.43
CA ILE A 95 8.31 5.53 -6.17
C ILE A 95 8.92 6.60 -5.26
N SER A 96 10.20 6.95 -5.49
CA SER A 96 10.96 8.02 -4.84
C SER A 96 12.07 8.50 -5.80
N PRO A 97 12.77 9.62 -5.53
CA PRO A 97 13.85 10.09 -6.39
C PRO A 97 14.98 9.07 -6.65
N MET A 98 15.20 8.13 -5.72
CA MET A 98 16.27 7.13 -5.80
C MET A 98 15.73 5.69 -5.85
N GLU A 99 14.41 5.52 -5.94
CA GLU A 99 13.78 4.20 -5.79
C GLU A 99 12.74 3.94 -6.87
N PHE A 100 12.77 2.71 -7.37
CA PHE A 100 11.85 2.24 -8.40
C PHE A 100 11.32 0.86 -8.04
N VAL A 101 10.12 0.56 -8.51
CA VAL A 101 9.57 -0.79 -8.49
C VAL A 101 9.42 -1.30 -9.92
N SER A 102 9.90 -2.51 -10.19
CA SER A 102 9.69 -3.13 -11.49
C SER A 102 8.25 -3.63 -11.64
N LYS A 103 7.79 -3.77 -12.87
CA LYS A 103 6.51 -4.41 -13.17
C LYS A 103 6.44 -5.87 -12.68
N SER A 104 7.58 -6.53 -12.52
CA SER A 104 7.66 -7.89 -11.95
C SER A 104 7.63 -7.89 -10.42
N GLY A 105 7.77 -6.74 -9.76
CA GLY A 105 7.72 -6.59 -8.30
C GLY A 105 9.07 -6.46 -7.59
N ALA A 106 10.17 -6.33 -8.34
CA ALA A 106 11.49 -6.09 -7.75
C ALA A 106 11.63 -4.64 -7.28
N HIS A 107 12.28 -4.43 -6.14
CA HIS A 107 12.57 -3.10 -5.60
C HIS A 107 13.98 -2.70 -5.99
N LEU A 108 14.14 -1.52 -6.58
CA LEU A 108 15.40 -1.04 -7.13
C LEU A 108 15.79 0.21 -6.35
N VAL A 109 16.85 0.13 -5.56
CA VAL A 109 17.32 1.23 -4.71
C VAL A 109 18.67 1.70 -5.23
N PHE A 110 18.68 2.92 -5.73
CA PHE A 110 19.91 3.59 -6.13
C PHE A 110 20.55 4.24 -4.91
N THR A 111 21.86 4.04 -4.77
CA THR A 111 22.68 4.63 -3.72
C THR A 111 23.83 5.40 -4.36
N GLU A 112 24.58 6.14 -3.54
CA GLU A 112 25.74 6.92 -4.01
C GLU A 112 25.39 7.88 -5.16
N GLY A 113 24.21 8.49 -5.12
CA GLY A 113 23.76 9.44 -6.15
C GLY A 113 23.39 8.81 -7.49
N GLY A 114 23.24 7.49 -7.56
CA GLY A 114 22.92 6.75 -8.79
C GLY A 114 24.04 5.84 -9.28
N ASP A 115 25.21 5.84 -8.64
CA ASP A 115 26.36 5.05 -9.07
C ASP A 115 26.29 3.58 -8.61
N ALA A 116 25.58 3.31 -7.53
CA ALA A 116 25.40 1.97 -6.98
C ALA A 116 23.92 1.57 -6.97
N LEU A 117 23.65 0.27 -7.14
CA LEU A 117 22.31 -0.29 -7.25
C LEU A 117 22.16 -1.50 -6.35
N ASP A 118 21.15 -1.45 -5.48
CA ASP A 118 20.65 -2.60 -4.74
C ASP A 118 19.30 -3.05 -5.30
N ILE A 119 19.07 -4.36 -5.31
CA ILE A 119 17.84 -4.96 -5.86
C ILE A 119 17.25 -5.96 -4.88
N ASP A 120 16.14 -5.60 -4.25
CA ASP A 120 15.33 -6.55 -3.49
C ASP A 120 14.41 -7.34 -4.41
N HIS A 121 14.15 -8.60 -4.04
CA HIS A 121 13.33 -9.53 -4.81
C HIS A 121 13.81 -9.73 -6.25
N TYR A 122 15.13 -9.80 -6.44
CA TYR A 122 15.79 -9.99 -7.75
C TYR A 122 15.24 -11.22 -8.51
N GLU A 123 14.81 -12.27 -7.83
CA GLU A 123 14.22 -13.47 -8.43
C GLU A 123 12.99 -13.17 -9.31
N THR A 124 12.20 -12.16 -8.94
CA THR A 124 11.02 -11.75 -9.72
C THR A 124 11.45 -11.11 -11.05
N LEU A 125 12.53 -10.31 -10.99
CA LEU A 125 13.13 -9.68 -12.16
C LEU A 125 13.85 -10.71 -13.03
N ALA A 126 14.61 -11.62 -12.43
CA ALA A 126 15.30 -12.70 -13.13
C ALA A 126 14.32 -13.60 -13.89
N THR A 127 13.17 -13.92 -13.29
CA THR A 127 12.09 -14.67 -13.97
C THR A 127 11.53 -13.90 -15.17
N ALA A 128 11.45 -12.57 -15.08
CA ALA A 128 11.00 -11.74 -16.21
C ALA A 128 12.06 -11.62 -17.32
N PHE A 129 13.35 -11.67 -16.97
CA PHE A 129 14.45 -11.72 -17.95
C PHE A 129 14.54 -13.07 -18.65
N TYR A 130 14.27 -14.16 -17.94
CA TYR A 130 14.32 -15.53 -18.44
C TYR A 130 12.98 -16.22 -18.21
N PRO A 131 11.92 -15.82 -18.95
CA PRO A 131 10.62 -16.45 -18.81
C PRO A 131 10.76 -17.94 -19.11
N PRO A 132 10.13 -18.82 -18.30
CA PRO A 132 10.21 -20.26 -18.52
C PRO A 132 9.74 -20.57 -19.94
N HIS A 133 10.55 -21.31 -20.69
CA HIS A 133 10.20 -21.72 -22.03
C HIS A 133 8.88 -22.50 -21.96
N ALA A 134 7.83 -21.96 -22.59
CA ALA A 134 6.56 -22.66 -22.69
C ALA A 134 6.80 -24.02 -23.35
N PRO A 135 6.22 -25.12 -22.85
CA PRO A 135 6.39 -26.43 -23.46
C PRO A 135 5.96 -26.34 -24.92
N GLN A 136 6.86 -26.68 -25.84
CA GLN A 136 6.53 -26.77 -27.25
C GLN A 136 5.42 -27.82 -27.38
N ARG A 137 4.21 -27.39 -27.72
CA ARG A 137 3.13 -28.30 -28.09
C ARG A 137 3.59 -29.06 -29.32
N ARG A 138 4.09 -30.29 -29.11
CA ARG A 138 4.35 -31.24 -30.19
C ARG A 138 3.01 -31.46 -30.90
N ARG A 139 2.96 -31.07 -32.17
CA ARG A 139 1.85 -31.38 -33.07
C ARG A 139 1.94 -32.82 -33.52
#